data_AF-A0A1J4U4S6-F1
#
_entry.id   AF-A0A1J4U4S6-F1
#
_cell.length_a   1.000
_cell.length_b   1.000
_cell.length_c   1.000
_cell.angle_alpha   90.00
_cell.angle_beta   90.00
_cell.angle_gamma   90.00
#
_symmetry.space_group_name_H-M   'P 1'
#
loop_
_entity.id
_entity.type
_entity.pdbx_description
1 polymer ?
#
loop_
_entity_poly.entity_id
_entity_poly.type
_entity_poly.pdbx_seq_one_letter_code
_entity_poly.pdbx_strand_id
1 'polypeptide(L)'
;MTYVAMKKWYEFHGFPAPKIFSATTMFIYHSLNESRENDGYGGINIDPFADIYIFDLGGIILFSFDGVNKFFKEELNLADWSLQLSFTTGGTLQYNGQYFSIKWETPLSEKIYFFYFFGMNALTGASYQLNDEEAISAGFGLRAKNLEVVRQTERQYDLKTTWNFGFFYDKNNSLMTSIFFSGLTDYFCNINIYPGIIKYKNFSPGPWCIFHRNGNVIFGVSTVYAPGFGLTFN
;
A
#
# COMPACT_ATOMS: atom_id res chain seq x y z
N MET A 1 6.03 10.44 1.23
CA MET A 1 6.98 9.58 0.47
C MET A 1 6.80 9.66 -1.05
N THR A 2 5.60 9.44 -1.59
CA THR A 2 5.34 9.44 -3.05
C THR A 2 5.76 10.74 -3.75
N TYR A 3 5.53 11.89 -3.10
CA TYR A 3 6.10 13.19 -3.53
C TYR A 3 7.63 13.14 -3.71
N VAL A 4 8.37 12.58 -2.76
CA VAL A 4 9.84 12.50 -2.85
C VAL A 4 10.28 11.57 -3.98
N ALA A 5 9.57 10.45 -4.17
CA ALA A 5 9.84 9.52 -5.27
C ALA A 5 9.60 10.18 -6.64
N MET A 6 8.47 10.87 -6.80
CA MET A 6 8.14 11.62 -8.03
C MET A 6 9.12 12.77 -8.29
N LYS A 7 9.51 13.52 -7.25
CA LYS A 7 10.57 14.53 -7.34
C LYS A 7 11.86 13.93 -7.88
N LYS A 8 12.34 12.81 -7.32
CA LYS A 8 13.54 12.12 -7.79
C LYS A 8 13.42 11.64 -9.23
N TRP A 9 12.24 11.15 -9.62
CA TRP A 9 11.96 10.75 -11.00
C TRP A 9 12.08 11.95 -11.96
N TYR A 10 11.48 13.10 -11.62
CA TYR A 10 11.59 14.31 -12.43
C TYR A 10 13.02 14.87 -12.47
N GLU A 11 13.77 14.80 -11.36
CA GLU A 11 15.20 15.16 -11.31
C GLU A 11 16.01 14.29 -12.27
N PHE A 12 15.82 12.97 -12.24
CA PHE A 12 16.51 12.03 -13.10
C PHE A 12 16.25 12.28 -14.60
N HIS A 13 15.04 12.72 -14.95
CA HIS A 13 14.67 13.03 -16.34
C HIS A 13 14.96 14.49 -16.75
N GLY A 14 15.62 15.28 -15.90
CA GLY A 14 16.06 16.64 -16.25
C GLY A 14 14.94 17.68 -16.35
N PHE A 15 13.82 17.49 -15.62
CA PHE A 15 12.76 18.50 -15.59
C PHE A 15 13.23 19.78 -14.87
N PRO A 16 12.81 20.98 -15.32
CA PRO A 16 13.38 22.24 -14.83
C PRO A 16 12.99 22.61 -13.40
N ALA A 17 11.86 22.09 -12.90
CA ALA A 17 11.39 22.35 -11.53
C ALA A 17 10.81 21.09 -10.86
N PRO A 18 11.64 20.07 -10.56
CA PRO A 18 11.16 18.74 -10.14
C PRO A 18 10.24 18.75 -8.92
N LYS A 19 10.48 19.65 -7.96
CA LYS A 19 9.61 19.84 -6.79
C LYS A 19 8.20 20.30 -7.19
N ILE A 20 8.10 21.28 -8.10
CA ILE A 20 6.81 21.82 -8.56
C ILE A 20 6.06 20.77 -9.37
N PHE A 21 6.75 20.10 -10.30
CA PHE A 21 6.15 19.03 -11.10
C PHE A 21 5.65 17.88 -10.22
N SER A 22 6.43 17.50 -9.21
CA SER A 22 6.03 16.47 -8.27
C SER A 22 4.83 16.89 -7.43
N ALA A 23 4.85 18.08 -6.84
CA ALA A 23 3.73 18.59 -6.05
C ALA A 23 2.45 18.69 -6.89
N THR A 24 2.54 19.19 -8.12
CA THR A 24 1.42 19.30 -9.05
C THR A 24 0.85 17.93 -9.41
N THR A 25 1.72 16.97 -9.70
CA THR A 25 1.29 15.61 -10.05
C THR A 25 0.58 14.93 -8.88
N MET A 26 1.12 15.06 -7.67
CA MET A 26 0.47 14.52 -6.47
C MET A 26 -0.86 15.21 -6.20
N PHE A 27 -0.92 16.54 -6.31
CA PHE A 27 -2.15 17.30 -6.09
C PHE A 27 -3.26 16.88 -7.07
N ILE A 28 -2.95 16.73 -8.36
CA ILE A 28 -3.91 16.26 -9.36
C ILE A 28 -4.36 14.84 -9.03
N TYR A 29 -3.42 13.95 -8.72
CA TYR A 29 -3.72 12.56 -8.37
C TYR A 29 -4.68 12.47 -7.18
N HIS A 30 -4.38 13.13 -6.07
CA HIS A 30 -5.22 13.11 -4.88
C HIS A 30 -6.56 13.79 -5.12
N SER A 31 -6.60 14.92 -5.82
CA SER A 31 -7.86 15.60 -6.18
C SER A 31 -8.79 14.70 -7.00
N LEU A 32 -8.23 13.92 -7.93
CA LEU A 32 -9.01 12.96 -8.72
C LEU A 32 -9.49 11.77 -7.88
N ASN A 33 -8.65 11.28 -6.94
CA ASN A 33 -9.05 10.23 -6.01
C ASN A 33 -10.22 10.70 -5.13
N GLU A 34 -10.09 11.87 -4.50
CA GLU A 34 -11.14 12.46 -3.66
C GLU A 34 -12.42 12.76 -4.44
N SER A 35 -12.30 13.26 -5.67
CA SER A 35 -13.46 13.48 -6.53
C SER A 35 -14.23 12.19 -6.80
N ARG A 36 -13.50 11.08 -6.99
CA ARG A 36 -14.10 9.74 -7.17
C ARG A 36 -14.72 9.23 -5.87
N GLU A 37 -14.07 9.42 -4.73
CA GLU A 37 -14.57 8.95 -3.42
C GLU A 37 -15.77 9.77 -2.92
N ASN A 38 -15.83 11.06 -3.24
CA ASN A 38 -16.99 11.90 -2.94
C ASN A 38 -18.25 11.44 -3.69
N ASP A 39 -18.09 10.80 -4.86
CA ASP A 39 -19.16 10.19 -5.67
C ASP A 39 -20.35 11.13 -5.92
N GLY A 40 -20.05 12.40 -6.25
CA GLY A 40 -21.04 13.43 -6.55
C GLY A 40 -21.85 13.95 -5.35
N TYR A 41 -21.45 13.66 -4.12
CA TYR A 41 -22.13 14.15 -2.92
C TYR A 41 -22.03 15.68 -2.79
N GLY A 42 -23.20 16.34 -2.71
CA GLY A 42 -23.32 17.81 -2.62
C GLY A 42 -23.64 18.36 -1.22
N GLY A 43 -23.48 17.54 -0.17
CA GLY A 43 -23.67 17.96 1.23
C GLY A 43 -22.36 18.39 1.90
N ILE A 44 -22.40 18.63 3.22
CA ILE A 44 -21.18 18.92 3.99
C ILE A 44 -20.39 17.62 4.13
N ASN A 45 -19.18 17.61 3.58
CA ASN A 45 -18.22 16.53 3.73
C ASN A 45 -16.86 17.14 4.09
N ILE A 46 -16.38 16.86 5.30
CA ILE A 46 -15.12 17.43 5.80
C ILE A 46 -13.90 16.63 5.33
N ASP A 47 -14.10 15.37 4.93
CA ASP A 47 -13.01 14.44 4.62
C ASP A 47 -12.14 14.95 3.44
N PRO A 48 -12.71 15.31 2.27
CA PRO A 48 -11.89 15.79 1.14
C PRO A 48 -11.18 17.10 1.44
N PHE A 49 -11.75 17.93 2.33
CA PHE A 49 -11.11 19.16 2.76
C PHE A 49 -9.88 18.87 3.63
N ALA A 50 -10.01 17.96 4.61
CA ALA A 50 -8.90 17.55 5.45
C ALA A 50 -7.79 16.90 4.62
N ASP A 51 -8.15 15.99 3.71
CA ASP A 51 -7.19 15.25 2.89
C ASP A 51 -6.36 16.18 2.00
N ILE A 52 -7.02 17.04 1.22
CA ILE A 52 -6.32 17.93 0.28
C ILE A 52 -5.56 19.04 1.01
N TYR A 53 -6.21 19.75 1.94
CA TYR A 53 -5.63 20.98 2.49
C TYR A 53 -4.73 20.77 3.71
N ILE A 54 -4.93 19.68 4.46
CA ILE A 54 -4.16 19.40 5.67
C ILE A 54 -3.15 18.29 5.38
N PHE A 55 -3.60 17.11 4.96
CA PHE A 55 -2.72 15.94 4.86
C PHE A 55 -1.81 15.99 3.63
N ASP A 56 -2.34 16.30 2.44
CA ASP A 56 -1.54 16.33 1.21
C ASP A 56 -0.59 17.51 1.19
N LEU A 57 -1.09 18.72 1.41
CA LEU A 57 -0.24 19.92 1.47
C LEU A 57 0.75 19.83 2.64
N GLY A 58 0.28 19.42 3.82
CA GLY A 58 1.14 19.22 4.99
C GLY A 58 2.22 18.16 4.71
N GLY A 59 1.87 17.07 4.06
CA GLY A 59 2.79 16.02 3.63
C GLY A 59 3.83 16.53 2.63
N ILE A 60 3.43 17.27 1.59
CA ILE A 60 4.35 17.86 0.62
C ILE A 60 5.34 18.81 1.30
N ILE A 61 4.86 19.67 2.20
CA ILE A 61 5.71 20.60 2.97
C ILE A 61 6.67 19.82 3.87
N LEU A 62 6.15 18.88 4.65
CA LEU A 62 6.93 18.09 5.61
C LEU A 62 8.04 17.28 4.91
N PHE A 63 7.72 16.61 3.80
CA PHE A 63 8.69 15.83 3.02
C PHE A 63 9.54 16.67 2.04
N SER A 64 9.38 18.00 2.05
CA SER A 64 10.31 18.91 1.36
C SER A 64 11.60 19.16 2.14
N PHE A 65 11.66 18.75 3.42
CA PHE A 65 12.83 18.85 4.27
C PHE A 65 13.66 17.56 4.26
N ASP A 66 14.97 17.67 3.99
CA ASP A 66 15.85 16.51 3.87
C ASP A 66 16.04 15.76 5.19
N GLY A 67 16.00 16.44 6.34
CA GLY A 67 16.07 15.79 7.65
C GLY A 67 14.90 14.85 7.91
N VAL A 68 13.68 15.25 7.51
CA VAL A 68 12.49 14.39 7.58
C VAL A 68 12.67 13.18 6.65
N ASN A 69 13.09 13.43 5.41
CA ASN A 69 13.32 12.36 4.43
C ASN A 69 14.35 11.35 4.94
N LYS A 70 15.43 11.83 5.57
CA LYS A 70 16.47 11.00 6.18
C LYS A 70 15.92 10.17 7.33
N PHE A 71 15.17 10.79 8.25
CA PHE A 71 14.53 10.07 9.37
C PHE A 71 13.62 8.94 8.89
N PHE A 72 12.70 9.21 7.97
CA PHE A 72 11.80 8.17 7.46
C PHE A 72 12.53 7.08 6.68
N LYS A 73 13.60 7.42 5.95
CA LYS A 73 14.36 6.46 5.15
C LYS A 73 15.30 5.60 6.01
N GLU A 74 16.07 6.22 6.90
CA GLU A 74 17.22 5.60 7.58
C GLU A 74 16.85 5.09 8.98
N GLU A 75 16.00 5.81 9.72
CA GLU A 75 15.63 5.41 11.10
C GLU A 75 14.39 4.51 11.10
N LEU A 76 13.36 4.88 10.34
CA LEU A 76 12.12 4.12 10.25
C LEU A 76 12.13 3.05 9.16
N ASN A 77 13.16 3.03 8.30
CA ASN A 77 13.25 2.15 7.14
C ASN A 77 11.92 2.09 6.35
N LEU A 78 11.33 3.26 6.07
CA LEU A 78 10.05 3.36 5.37
C LEU A 78 10.19 2.84 3.93
N ALA A 79 9.28 1.98 3.50
CA ALA A 79 9.19 1.50 2.13
C ALA A 79 7.77 1.50 1.57
N ASP A 80 7.67 1.61 0.24
CA ASP A 80 6.44 1.42 -0.52
C ASP A 80 6.22 -0.06 -0.80
N TRP A 81 5.17 -0.62 -0.20
CA TRP A 81 4.76 -2.01 -0.32
C TRP A 81 3.37 -2.10 -0.98
N SER A 82 3.10 -1.20 -1.93
CA SER A 82 1.87 -1.21 -2.74
C SER A 82 1.67 -2.53 -3.47
N LEU A 83 0.40 -2.91 -3.64
CA LEU A 83 0.05 -4.22 -4.20
C LEU A 83 0.07 -4.24 -5.74
N GLN A 84 -0.01 -5.45 -6.30
CA GLN A 84 0.09 -5.70 -7.74
C GLN A 84 -1.27 -5.47 -8.44
N LEU A 85 -1.58 -4.20 -8.73
CA LEU A 85 -2.82 -3.81 -9.43
C LEU A 85 -3.12 -4.74 -10.61
N SER A 86 -4.31 -5.36 -10.61
CA SER A 86 -4.67 -6.35 -11.63
C SER A 86 -6.13 -6.26 -12.05
N PHE A 87 -6.38 -6.36 -13.36
CA PHE A 87 -7.73 -6.47 -13.92
C PHE A 87 -8.15 -7.93 -13.98
N THR A 88 -9.41 -8.22 -13.67
CA THR A 88 -9.96 -9.59 -13.75
C THR A 88 -10.96 -9.72 -14.90
N THR A 89 -11.14 -10.94 -15.41
CA THR A 89 -12.17 -11.24 -16.42
C THR A 89 -13.60 -10.94 -15.96
N GLY A 90 -13.84 -10.90 -14.65
CA GLY A 90 -15.11 -10.46 -14.07
C GLY A 90 -15.33 -8.94 -14.08
N GLY A 91 -14.44 -8.15 -14.69
CA GLY A 91 -14.53 -6.68 -14.72
C GLY A 91 -14.18 -6.00 -13.40
N THR A 92 -13.59 -6.74 -12.44
CA THR A 92 -13.17 -6.18 -11.16
C THR A 92 -11.69 -5.83 -11.16
N LEU A 93 -11.35 -4.77 -10.42
CA LEU A 93 -9.98 -4.35 -10.16
C LEU A 93 -9.54 -4.94 -8.82
N GLN A 94 -8.46 -5.71 -8.83
CA GLN A 94 -7.89 -6.34 -7.65
C GLN A 94 -6.57 -5.66 -7.28
N TYR A 95 -6.24 -5.71 -5.98
CA TYR A 95 -4.98 -5.21 -5.45
C TYR A 95 -4.69 -3.72 -5.75
N ASN A 96 -5.73 -2.89 -5.78
CA ASN A 96 -5.64 -1.44 -5.95
C ASN A 96 -5.33 -0.67 -4.65
N GLY A 97 -4.56 -1.28 -3.74
CA GLY A 97 -4.24 -0.69 -2.43
C GLY A 97 -2.81 -0.19 -2.36
N GLN A 98 -2.63 1.04 -1.89
CA GLN A 98 -1.34 1.57 -1.49
C GLN A 98 -1.04 1.19 -0.03
N TYR A 99 0.14 0.66 0.20
CA TYR A 99 0.61 0.28 1.53
C TYR A 99 2.07 0.64 1.71
N PHE A 100 2.43 0.81 2.97
CA PHE A 100 3.77 1.17 3.41
C PHE A 100 4.19 0.26 4.55
N SER A 101 5.50 0.08 4.68
CA SER A 101 6.09 -0.59 5.83
C SER A 101 7.07 0.33 6.54
N ILE A 102 7.13 0.20 7.86
CA ILE A 102 8.13 0.77 8.75
C ILE A 102 8.82 -0.40 9.45
N LYS A 103 10.14 -0.36 9.53
CA LYS A 103 10.97 -1.27 10.32
C LYS A 103 11.87 -0.43 11.21
N TRP A 104 11.50 -0.34 12.47
CA TRP A 104 12.23 0.47 13.44
C TRP A 104 13.09 -0.42 14.33
N GLU A 105 14.37 -0.09 14.45
CA GLU A 105 15.31 -0.85 15.28
C GLU A 105 14.81 -1.01 16.71
N THR A 106 15.01 -2.20 17.27
CA THR A 106 14.71 -2.47 18.67
C THR A 106 16.00 -2.55 19.50
N PRO A 107 15.96 -2.19 20.79
CA PRO A 107 17.10 -2.37 21.67
C PRO A 107 17.39 -3.85 22.00
N LEU A 108 16.55 -4.79 21.54
CA LEU A 108 16.63 -6.21 21.88
C LEU A 108 17.65 -6.96 21.01
N SER A 109 17.78 -6.57 19.74
CA SER A 109 18.69 -7.22 18.78
C SER A 109 18.83 -6.37 17.52
N GLU A 110 20.03 -6.31 16.97
CA GLU A 110 20.31 -5.70 15.65
C GLU A 110 19.60 -6.42 14.49
N LYS A 111 19.09 -7.63 14.73
CA LYS A 111 18.34 -8.42 13.74
C LYS A 111 16.83 -8.33 13.89
N ILE A 112 16.31 -7.76 14.98
CA ILE A 112 14.87 -7.69 15.24
C ILE A 112 14.41 -6.24 15.23
N TYR A 113 13.42 -5.96 14.39
CA TYR A 113 12.85 -4.65 14.18
C TYR A 113 11.39 -4.69 14.56
N PHE A 114 10.91 -3.60 15.18
CA PHE A 114 9.48 -3.34 15.26
C PHE A 114 8.96 -3.15 13.84
N PHE A 115 7.91 -3.87 13.49
CA PHE A 115 7.33 -3.83 12.16
C PHE A 115 5.93 -3.22 12.20
N TYR A 116 5.71 -2.24 11.34
CA TYR A 116 4.40 -1.64 11.14
C TYR A 116 4.08 -1.56 9.66
N PHE A 117 3.00 -2.20 9.25
CA PHE A 117 2.48 -2.17 7.90
C PHE A 117 1.17 -1.39 7.91
N PHE A 118 1.03 -0.40 7.04
CA PHE A 118 -0.11 0.52 7.06
C PHE A 118 -0.50 1.03 5.68
N GLY A 119 -1.68 1.64 5.59
CA GLY A 119 -2.35 2.04 4.35
C GLY A 119 -3.85 1.87 4.56
N MET A 120 -4.49 0.99 3.79
CA MET A 120 -5.93 0.66 3.94
C MET A 120 -6.26 -0.21 5.17
N ASN A 121 -5.25 -0.77 5.83
CA ASN A 121 -5.34 -1.43 7.12
C ASN A 121 -4.00 -1.32 7.82
N ALA A 122 -3.96 -1.64 9.11
CA ALA A 122 -2.74 -1.60 9.89
C ALA A 122 -2.44 -2.96 10.52
N LEU A 123 -1.19 -3.38 10.42
CA LEU A 123 -0.64 -4.54 11.11
C LEU A 123 0.59 -4.10 11.92
N THR A 124 0.67 -4.57 13.15
CA THR A 124 1.83 -4.37 14.02
C THR A 124 2.46 -5.72 14.32
N GLY A 125 3.78 -5.78 14.35
CA GLY A 125 4.50 -7.00 14.71
C GLY A 125 6.02 -6.83 14.68
N ALA A 126 6.71 -7.83 14.13
CA ALA A 126 8.16 -7.86 14.10
C ALA A 126 8.69 -8.20 12.70
N SER A 127 9.86 -7.66 12.39
CA SER A 127 10.68 -8.02 11.24
C SER A 127 11.99 -8.60 11.72
N TYR A 128 12.42 -9.71 11.13
CA TYR A 128 13.67 -10.38 11.41
C TYR A 128 14.58 -10.33 10.17
N GLN A 129 15.76 -9.74 10.34
CA GLN A 129 16.77 -9.65 9.30
C GLN A 129 17.46 -11.01 9.13
N LEU A 130 17.35 -11.60 7.94
CA LEU A 130 17.97 -12.89 7.62
C LEU A 130 19.46 -12.71 7.27
N ASN A 131 19.76 -11.70 6.46
CA ASN A 131 21.10 -11.28 6.03
C ASN A 131 21.05 -9.79 5.63
N ASP A 132 22.13 -9.22 5.11
CA ASP A 132 22.21 -7.78 4.81
C ASP A 132 21.17 -7.28 3.78
N GLU A 133 20.60 -8.16 2.96
CA GLU A 133 19.63 -7.80 1.93
C GLU A 133 18.20 -8.28 2.25
N GLU A 134 18.02 -9.32 3.04
CA GLU A 134 16.74 -10.03 3.14
C GLU A 134 16.15 -10.02 4.56
N ALA A 135 14.83 -9.90 4.63
CA ALA A 135 14.10 -9.95 5.88
C ALA A 135 12.76 -10.68 5.73
N ILE A 136 12.29 -11.22 6.85
CA ILE A 136 10.92 -11.73 6.99
C ILE A 136 10.19 -10.91 8.04
N SER A 137 8.95 -10.55 7.78
CA SER A 137 8.12 -9.80 8.72
C SER A 137 6.80 -10.51 8.95
N ALA A 138 6.26 -10.40 10.16
CA ALA A 138 4.92 -10.85 10.49
C ALA A 138 4.22 -9.81 11.34
N GLY A 139 2.91 -9.64 11.15
CA GLY A 139 2.13 -8.66 11.88
C GLY A 139 0.68 -9.05 12.02
N PHE A 140 0.08 -8.62 13.13
CA PHE A 140 -1.35 -8.79 13.43
C PHE A 140 -1.98 -7.42 13.65
N GLY A 141 -3.25 -7.30 13.28
CA GLY A 141 -3.99 -6.06 13.49
C GLY A 141 -5.45 -6.18 13.13
N LEU A 142 -6.07 -5.03 12.95
CA LEU A 142 -7.49 -4.91 12.63
C LEU A 142 -7.65 -4.28 11.24
N ARG A 143 -8.71 -4.68 10.56
CA ARG A 143 -9.11 -4.14 9.25
C ARG A 143 -10.59 -3.78 9.27
N ALA A 144 -10.92 -2.70 8.57
CA ALA A 144 -12.29 -2.29 8.29
C ALA A 144 -13.07 -3.42 7.58
N LYS A 145 -14.21 -3.82 8.16
CA LYS A 145 -15.14 -4.80 7.59
C LYS A 145 -16.32 -4.11 6.95
N ASN A 146 -17.06 -3.33 7.73
CA ASN A 146 -18.23 -2.58 7.27
C ASN A 146 -18.17 -1.14 7.80
N LEU A 147 -18.64 -0.20 6.99
CA LEU A 147 -18.97 1.17 7.38
C LEU A 147 -20.48 1.25 7.57
N GLU A 148 -20.94 1.60 8.77
CA GLU A 148 -22.36 1.76 9.08
C GLU A 148 -22.68 3.25 9.22
N VAL A 149 -23.67 3.74 8.47
CA VAL A 149 -24.01 5.17 8.49
C VAL A 149 -24.67 5.52 9.82
N VAL A 150 -24.02 6.38 10.60
CA VAL A 150 -24.54 6.93 11.87
C VAL A 150 -25.39 8.16 11.59
N ARG A 151 -24.95 9.04 10.67
CA ARG A 151 -25.70 10.23 10.23
C ARG A 151 -25.49 10.50 8.74
N GLN A 152 -26.57 10.44 7.96
CA GLN A 152 -26.53 10.65 6.50
C GLN A 152 -26.23 12.10 6.07
N THR A 153 -26.66 13.09 6.85
CA THR A 153 -26.49 14.52 6.53
C THR A 153 -25.04 14.99 6.65
N GLU A 154 -24.21 14.28 7.41
CA GLU A 154 -22.82 14.63 7.72
C GLU A 154 -21.83 13.55 7.22
N ARG A 155 -22.30 12.53 6.49
CA ARG A 155 -21.50 11.34 6.10
C ARG A 155 -20.70 10.76 7.27
N GLN A 156 -21.32 10.65 8.44
CA GLN A 156 -20.68 10.05 9.61
C GLN A 156 -20.86 8.53 9.58
N TYR A 157 -19.76 7.78 9.63
CA TYR A 157 -19.74 6.32 9.61
C TYR A 157 -19.17 5.76 10.93
N ASP A 158 -19.75 4.64 11.39
CA ASP A 158 -19.17 3.77 12.40
C ASP A 158 -18.42 2.63 11.70
N LEU A 159 -17.32 2.18 12.30
CA LEU A 159 -16.42 1.21 11.71
C LEU A 159 -16.46 -0.11 12.47
N LYS A 160 -17.03 -1.14 11.84
CA LYS A 160 -16.88 -2.51 12.32
C LYS A 160 -15.54 -3.07 11.83
N THR A 161 -14.69 -3.47 12.77
CA THR A 161 -13.39 -4.06 12.47
C THR A 161 -13.42 -5.59 12.52
N THR A 162 -12.49 -6.22 11.82
CA THR A 162 -12.20 -7.64 11.92
C THR A 162 -10.70 -7.88 12.01
N TRP A 163 -10.28 -9.09 12.41
CA TRP A 163 -8.87 -9.44 12.52
C TRP A 163 -8.20 -9.50 11.14
N ASN A 164 -6.92 -9.16 11.10
CA ASN A 164 -6.06 -9.26 9.93
C ASN A 164 -4.67 -9.73 10.37
N PHE A 165 -4.04 -10.57 9.57
CA PHE A 165 -2.72 -11.12 9.86
C PHE A 165 -1.91 -11.22 8.57
N GLY A 166 -0.63 -10.90 8.63
CA GLY A 166 0.22 -10.83 7.45
C GLY A 166 1.59 -11.44 7.69
N PHE A 167 2.11 -12.13 6.67
CA PHE A 167 3.50 -12.53 6.54
C PHE A 167 4.11 -11.92 5.30
N PHE A 168 5.36 -11.50 5.42
CA PHE A 168 6.06 -10.77 4.38
C PHE A 168 7.49 -11.29 4.26
N TYR A 169 7.98 -11.33 3.03
CA TYR A 169 9.38 -11.47 2.72
C TYR A 169 9.76 -10.33 1.79
N ASP A 170 10.87 -9.67 2.10
CA ASP A 170 11.37 -8.53 1.35
C ASP A 170 12.87 -8.62 1.13
N LYS A 171 13.29 -7.98 0.04
CA LYS A 171 14.69 -7.88 -0.37
C LYS A 171 15.05 -6.42 -0.62
N ASN A 172 16.08 -5.92 0.05
CA ASN A 172 16.48 -4.51 0.08
C ASN A 172 15.27 -3.60 0.41
N ASN A 173 14.47 -4.04 1.39
CA ASN A 173 13.24 -3.39 1.83
C ASN A 173 12.14 -3.24 0.75
N SER A 174 12.28 -3.93 -0.39
CA SER A 174 11.25 -4.05 -1.42
C SER A 174 10.45 -5.32 -1.20
N LEU A 175 9.12 -5.23 -1.15
CA LEU A 175 8.26 -6.38 -0.90
C LEU A 175 8.35 -7.40 -2.04
N MET A 176 8.75 -8.64 -1.69
CA MET A 176 8.95 -9.71 -2.66
C MET A 176 7.85 -10.76 -2.57
N THR A 177 7.35 -11.06 -1.37
CA THR A 177 6.21 -11.95 -1.13
C THR A 177 5.36 -11.41 0.01
N SER A 178 4.04 -11.49 -0.12
CA SER A 178 3.12 -11.25 1.01
C SER A 178 2.01 -12.30 1.05
N ILE A 179 1.65 -12.72 2.26
CA ILE A 179 0.48 -13.55 2.54
C ILE A 179 -0.37 -12.81 3.57
N PHE A 180 -1.65 -12.59 3.27
CA PHE A 180 -2.61 -12.01 4.21
C PHE A 180 -3.72 -12.98 4.51
N PHE A 181 -4.06 -13.11 5.79
CA PHE A 181 -5.25 -13.76 6.28
C PHE A 181 -6.17 -12.72 6.91
N SER A 182 -7.46 -12.77 6.61
CA SER A 182 -8.40 -11.78 7.15
C SER A 182 -9.74 -12.39 7.57
N GLY A 183 -10.37 -11.74 8.55
CA GLY A 183 -11.73 -12.03 8.98
C GLY A 183 -12.84 -11.44 8.09
N LEU A 184 -12.50 -10.92 6.90
CA LEU A 184 -13.47 -10.40 5.94
C LEU A 184 -14.40 -11.53 5.45
N THR A 185 -15.63 -11.19 5.04
CA THR A 185 -16.63 -12.18 4.58
C THR A 185 -16.28 -12.81 3.25
N ASP A 186 -15.60 -12.06 2.38
CA ASP A 186 -15.49 -12.44 0.98
C ASP A 186 -14.19 -13.22 0.72
N TYR A 187 -13.08 -12.78 1.33
CA TYR A 187 -11.74 -13.32 1.12
C TYR A 187 -11.12 -13.79 2.43
N PHE A 188 -10.62 -15.02 2.44
CA PHE A 188 -9.91 -15.57 3.59
C PHE A 188 -8.40 -15.32 3.50
N CYS A 189 -7.82 -15.58 2.33
CA CYS A 189 -6.38 -15.56 2.14
C CYS A 189 -6.00 -14.87 0.81
N ASN A 190 -4.96 -14.05 0.85
CA ASN A 190 -4.37 -13.40 -0.32
C ASN A 190 -2.88 -13.70 -0.36
N ILE A 191 -2.36 -14.17 -1.48
CA ILE A 191 -0.95 -14.47 -1.68
C ILE A 191 -0.46 -13.65 -2.87
N ASN A 192 0.65 -12.94 -2.69
CA ASN A 192 1.31 -12.19 -3.76
C ASN A 192 2.79 -12.58 -3.79
N ILE A 193 3.27 -12.91 -4.98
CA ILE A 193 4.70 -13.00 -5.30
C ILE A 193 4.97 -11.91 -6.32
N TYR A 194 5.94 -11.04 -6.05
CA TYR A 194 6.26 -9.90 -6.90
C TYR A 194 7.29 -10.29 -7.97
N PRO A 195 7.29 -9.59 -9.13
CA PRO A 195 8.36 -9.71 -10.11
C PRO A 195 9.72 -9.51 -9.46
N GLY A 196 10.66 -10.39 -9.76
CA GLY A 196 11.99 -10.44 -9.17
C GLY A 196 12.29 -11.76 -8.46
N ILE A 197 11.28 -12.45 -7.91
CA ILE A 197 11.48 -13.78 -7.30
C ILE A 197 11.62 -14.86 -8.39
N ILE A 198 10.61 -14.97 -9.26
CA ILE A 198 10.60 -15.96 -10.34
C ILE A 198 11.28 -15.33 -11.54
N LYS A 199 12.46 -15.82 -11.93
CA LYS A 199 13.21 -15.30 -13.09
C LYS A 199 13.40 -16.37 -14.14
N TYR A 200 13.00 -16.06 -15.37
CA TYR A 200 13.31 -16.86 -16.56
C TYR A 200 13.77 -15.95 -17.69
N LYS A 201 15.08 -15.97 -17.98
CA LYS A 201 15.73 -15.04 -18.93
C LYS A 201 15.38 -13.59 -18.59
N ASN A 202 14.84 -12.83 -19.55
CA ASN A 202 14.46 -11.42 -19.39
C ASN A 202 13.04 -11.24 -18.86
N PHE A 203 12.37 -12.32 -18.44
CA PHE A 203 11.01 -12.30 -17.95
C PHE A 203 10.97 -12.66 -16.46
N SER A 204 10.19 -11.90 -15.70
CA SER A 204 9.98 -12.14 -14.29
C SER A 204 8.51 -11.89 -13.93
N PRO A 205 7.67 -12.94 -13.90
CA PRO A 205 6.26 -12.81 -13.56
C PRO A 205 6.07 -12.63 -12.05
N GLY A 206 5.03 -11.90 -11.68
CA GLY A 206 4.54 -11.80 -10.31
C GLY A 206 3.17 -12.49 -10.17
N PRO A 207 3.12 -13.80 -9.89
CA PRO A 207 1.85 -14.49 -9.70
C PRO A 207 1.20 -14.09 -8.36
N TRP A 208 -0.11 -14.09 -8.35
CA TRP A 208 -0.91 -13.83 -7.16
C TRP A 208 -2.16 -14.70 -7.13
N CYS A 209 -2.72 -14.88 -5.94
CA CYS A 209 -3.89 -15.71 -5.71
C CYS A 209 -4.74 -15.18 -4.55
N ILE A 210 -6.06 -15.28 -4.69
CA ILE A 210 -7.06 -14.93 -3.69
C ILE A 210 -7.94 -16.15 -3.45
N PHE A 211 -8.02 -16.58 -2.20
CA PHE A 211 -8.91 -17.64 -1.75
C PHE A 211 -10.13 -17.03 -1.07
N HIS A 212 -11.29 -17.20 -1.67
CA HIS A 212 -12.56 -16.78 -1.10
C HIS A 212 -13.04 -17.74 0.00
N ARG A 213 -13.90 -17.25 0.88
CA ARG A 213 -14.51 -18.10 1.93
C ARG A 213 -15.51 -19.12 1.38
N ASN A 214 -16.09 -18.88 0.22
CA ASN A 214 -17.02 -19.79 -0.44
C ASN A 214 -16.31 -20.92 -1.22
N GLY A 215 -14.98 -20.97 -1.21
CA GLY A 215 -14.18 -21.96 -1.96
C GLY A 215 -13.70 -21.47 -3.32
N ASN A 216 -14.17 -20.32 -3.82
CA ASN A 216 -13.73 -19.77 -5.10
C ASN A 216 -12.28 -19.28 -5.03
N VAL A 217 -11.60 -19.35 -6.16
CA VAL A 217 -10.20 -18.94 -6.28
C VAL A 217 -10.06 -17.98 -7.45
N ILE A 218 -9.39 -16.85 -7.21
CA ILE A 218 -8.96 -15.94 -8.26
C ILE A 218 -7.44 -16.04 -8.31
N PHE A 219 -6.88 -16.25 -9.50
CA PHE A 219 -5.43 -16.16 -9.69
C PHE A 219 -5.12 -15.19 -10.80
N GLY A 220 -3.91 -14.63 -10.77
CA GLY A 220 -3.43 -13.81 -11.85
C GLY A 220 -1.93 -13.67 -11.86
N VAL A 221 -1.46 -12.88 -12.82
CA VAL A 221 -0.05 -12.59 -13.01
C VAL A 221 0.14 -11.13 -13.34
N SER A 222 1.14 -10.51 -12.72
CA SER A 222 1.62 -9.18 -13.04
C SER A 222 3.02 -9.23 -13.64
N THR A 223 3.47 -8.12 -14.22
CA THR A 223 4.83 -7.97 -14.71
C THR A 223 5.36 -6.59 -14.31
N VAL A 224 6.68 -6.39 -14.42
CA VAL A 224 7.29 -5.06 -14.23
C VAL A 224 6.88 -4.05 -15.31
N TYR A 225 6.30 -4.50 -16.42
CA TYR A 225 6.02 -3.65 -17.60
C TYR A 225 4.55 -3.25 -17.74
N ALA A 226 3.64 -3.95 -17.07
CA ALA A 226 2.21 -3.76 -17.24
C ALA A 226 1.43 -4.16 -15.98
N PRO A 227 0.25 -3.55 -15.74
CA PRO A 227 -0.69 -4.02 -14.74
C PRO A 227 -1.00 -5.51 -14.91
N GLY A 228 -1.32 -6.19 -13.81
CA GLY A 228 -1.60 -7.61 -13.85
C GLY A 228 -2.95 -7.96 -14.46
N PHE A 229 -3.09 -9.23 -14.81
CA PHE A 229 -4.32 -9.81 -15.33
C PHE A 229 -4.69 -11.06 -14.52
N GLY A 230 -5.96 -11.18 -14.16
CA GLY A 230 -6.49 -12.25 -13.32
C GLY A 230 -7.69 -12.96 -13.92
N LEU A 231 -7.85 -14.22 -13.56
CA LEU A 231 -8.93 -15.10 -13.94
C LEU A 231 -9.73 -15.51 -12.69
N THR A 232 -11.04 -15.30 -12.74
CA THR A 232 -11.97 -15.70 -11.67
C THR A 232 -12.53 -17.08 -11.99
N PHE A 233 -12.33 -18.03 -11.08
CA PHE A 233 -12.93 -19.37 -11.17
C PHE A 233 -14.06 -19.47 -10.14
N ASN A 234 -15.25 -19.83 -10.63
CA ASN A 234 -16.44 -20.09 -9.83
C ASN A 234 -16.67 -21.59 -9.71
#